data_AF-A0A1I1NYP7-F1
#
_entry.id   AF-A0A1I1NYP7-F1
#
_cell.length_a   1.000
_cell.length_b   1.000
_cell.length_c   1.000
_cell.angle_alpha   90.00
_cell.angle_beta   90.00
_cell.angle_gamma   90.00
#
_symmetry.space_group_name_H-M   'P 1'
#
loop_
_entity.id
_entity.type
_entity.pdbx_description
1 polymer ?
#
loop_
_entity_poly.entity_id
_entity_poly.type
_entity_poly.pdbx_seq_one_letter_code
_entity_poly.pdbx_strand_id
1 'polypeptide(L)'
;MLFAFSLALLAISFVSADLADLLLLAVPMTLASLWLLVRAKLRRPPKAPRPRDRQVVIDGSNVMHWRDQTPQMNTLREVVQRLAERGFEPGVVFDANAGYKLENQYLNEQTLARRLSLHRDNVIVVAKGTPADPILLEVAHSIGARVVSNDRFRDWEDDHPEIRAPGHLIRGGYRDGNLWLDID
;
A
#
# COMPACT_ATOMS: atom_id res chain seq x y z
N MET A 1 15.33 23.60 -4.50
CA MET A 1 16.23 24.39 -3.61
C MET A 1 17.69 23.96 -3.74
N LEU A 2 18.05 22.69 -3.52
CA LEU A 2 19.44 22.19 -3.67
C LEU A 2 20.09 22.46 -5.04
N PHE A 3 19.37 22.26 -6.15
CA PHE A 3 19.87 22.53 -7.50
C PHE A 3 20.20 24.01 -7.75
N ALA A 4 19.36 24.92 -7.24
CA ALA A 4 19.57 26.36 -7.40
C ALA A 4 20.75 26.85 -6.55
N PHE A 5 20.92 26.28 -5.35
CA PHE A 5 22.03 26.57 -4.47
C PHE A 5 23.37 26.10 -5.04
N SER A 6 23.41 24.88 -5.62
CA SER A 6 24.64 24.35 -6.23
C SER A 6 25.01 25.08 -7.53
N LEU A 7 24.04 25.56 -8.31
CA LEU A 7 24.28 26.39 -9.49
C LEU A 7 24.82 27.79 -9.12
N ALA A 8 24.31 28.38 -8.03
CA ALA A 8 24.82 29.65 -7.51
C ALA A 8 26.26 29.54 -7.01
N LEU A 9 26.60 28.48 -6.28
CA LEU A 9 27.97 28.18 -5.85
C LEU A 9 28.92 28.00 -7.05
N LEU A 10 28.47 27.28 -8.09
CA LEU A 10 29.23 27.11 -9.33
C LEU A 10 29.49 28.46 -10.01
N ALA A 11 28.47 29.32 -10.14
CA ALA A 11 28.60 30.63 -10.75
C ALA A 11 29.54 31.57 -9.97
N ILE A 12 29.48 31.55 -8.63
CA ILE A 12 30.33 32.36 -7.75
C ILE A 12 31.80 31.92 -7.85
N SER A 13 32.06 30.62 -8.01
CA SER A 13 33.44 30.11 -8.12
C SER A 13 34.18 30.56 -9.38
N PHE A 14 33.46 31.01 -10.43
CA PHE A 14 34.07 31.56 -11.64
C PHE A 14 34.45 33.05 -11.54
N VAL A 15 34.07 33.74 -10.46
CA VAL A 15 34.27 35.19 -10.29
C VAL A 15 35.58 35.51 -9.55
N SER A 16 36.17 34.56 -8.82
CA SER A 16 37.44 34.76 -8.11
C SER A 16 38.32 33.51 -8.11
N ALA A 17 39.62 33.68 -8.44
CA ALA A 17 40.60 32.59 -8.51
C ALA A 17 40.87 31.90 -7.16
N ASP A 18 40.60 32.58 -6.03
CA ASP A 18 40.74 32.04 -4.67
C ASP A 18 39.64 31.04 -4.27
N LEU A 19 38.58 30.91 -5.08
CA LEU A 19 37.43 30.03 -4.78
C LEU A 19 37.40 28.77 -5.66
N ALA A 20 38.51 28.45 -6.33
CA ALA A 20 38.61 27.25 -7.17
C ALA A 20 38.34 25.95 -6.39
N ASP A 21 38.63 25.91 -5.09
CA ASP A 21 38.33 24.76 -4.22
C ASP A 21 36.82 24.51 -4.08
N LEU A 22 35.97 25.53 -4.29
CA LEU A 22 34.52 25.36 -4.31
C LEU A 22 34.03 24.63 -5.56
N LEU A 23 34.78 24.62 -6.66
CA LEU A 23 34.43 23.85 -7.87
C LEU A 23 34.44 22.34 -7.59
N LEU A 24 35.38 21.87 -6.78
CA LEU A 24 35.50 20.47 -6.36
C LEU A 24 34.25 19.97 -5.63
N LEU A 25 33.52 20.85 -4.93
CA LEU A 25 32.27 20.52 -4.25
C LEU A 25 31.03 20.82 -5.10
N ALA A 26 31.01 21.95 -5.81
CA ALA A 26 29.86 22.43 -6.56
C ALA A 26 29.56 21.56 -7.80
N VAL A 27 30.57 21.07 -8.50
CA VAL A 27 30.41 20.20 -9.68
C VAL A 27 29.74 18.86 -9.33
N PRO A 28 30.20 18.06 -8.36
CA PRO A 28 29.51 16.81 -8.02
C PRO A 28 28.11 17.06 -7.43
N MET A 29 27.89 18.14 -6.66
CA MET A 29 26.55 18.46 -6.13
C MET A 29 25.56 18.86 -7.22
N THR A 30 25.99 19.65 -8.21
CA THR A 30 25.14 20.02 -9.36
C THR A 30 24.81 18.79 -10.20
N LEU A 31 25.78 17.93 -10.49
CA LEU A 31 25.56 16.68 -11.23
C LEU A 31 24.64 15.71 -10.49
N ALA A 32 24.85 15.50 -9.19
CA ALA A 32 23.99 14.65 -8.36
C ALA A 32 22.56 15.20 -8.27
N SER A 33 22.40 16.51 -8.07
CA SER A 33 21.09 17.14 -8.04
C SER A 33 20.39 17.08 -9.41
N LEU A 34 21.12 17.26 -10.51
CA LEU A 34 20.57 17.13 -11.86
C LEU A 34 20.13 15.70 -12.13
N TRP A 35 20.95 14.72 -11.74
CA TRP A 35 20.61 13.30 -11.86
C TRP A 35 19.36 12.93 -11.05
N LEU A 36 19.22 13.42 -9.82
CA LEU A 36 18.01 13.21 -9.01
C LEU A 36 16.77 13.84 -9.66
N LEU A 37 16.88 15.04 -10.23
CA LEU A 37 15.76 15.69 -10.92
C LEU A 37 15.35 14.94 -12.20
N VAL A 38 16.34 14.48 -12.98
CA VAL A 38 16.10 13.68 -14.19
C VAL A 38 15.48 12.34 -13.81
N ARG A 39 16.00 11.65 -12.78
CA ARG A 39 15.42 10.40 -12.26
C ARG A 39 14.00 10.60 -11.74
N ALA A 40 13.72 11.70 -11.04
CA ALA A 40 12.38 12.01 -10.54
C ALA A 40 11.39 12.30 -11.67
N LYS A 41 11.82 13.01 -12.74
CA LYS A 41 10.96 13.26 -13.91
C LYS A 41 10.78 12.04 -14.81
N LEU A 42 11.77 11.15 -14.87
CA LEU A 42 11.71 9.91 -15.66
C LEU A 42 10.98 8.77 -14.93
N ARG A 43 10.79 8.89 -13.60
CA ARG A 43 9.93 7.98 -12.85
C ARG A 43 8.50 8.14 -13.36
N ARG A 44 8.07 7.20 -14.19
CA ARG A 44 6.67 7.10 -14.60
C ARG A 44 5.83 6.86 -13.34
N PRO A 45 4.72 7.60 -13.16
CA PRO A 45 3.79 7.24 -12.11
C PRO A 45 3.32 5.80 -12.35
N PRO A 46 3.06 5.04 -11.27
CA PRO A 46 2.52 3.71 -11.38
C PRO A 46 1.24 3.78 -12.21
N LYS A 47 1.12 2.90 -13.20
CA LYS A 47 -0.01 2.91 -14.12
C LYS A 47 -1.28 2.61 -13.31
N ALA A 48 -2.24 3.53 -13.32
CA ALA A 48 -3.53 3.31 -12.69
C ALA A 48 -4.16 2.00 -13.20
N PRO A 49 -4.82 1.21 -12.33
CA PRO A 49 -5.50 0.00 -12.77
C PRO A 49 -6.52 0.32 -13.84
N ARG A 50 -6.71 -0.61 -14.79
CA ARG A 50 -7.83 -0.52 -15.72
C ARG A 50 -9.12 -0.57 -14.90
N PRO A 51 -10.22 0.07 -15.33
CA PRO A 51 -11.49 0.09 -14.59
C PRO A 51 -11.98 -1.27 -14.12
N ARG A 52 -11.76 -2.32 -14.94
CA ARG A 52 -12.14 -3.71 -14.62
C ARG A 52 -11.27 -4.36 -13.53
N ASP A 53 -10.07 -3.84 -13.27
CA ASP A 53 -9.08 -4.41 -12.37
C ASP A 53 -8.93 -3.57 -11.07
N ARG A 54 -9.87 -2.65 -10.83
CA ARG A 54 -9.83 -1.73 -9.66
C ARG A 54 -10.33 -2.37 -8.38
N GLN A 55 -11.18 -3.39 -8.48
CA GLN A 55 -11.74 -4.06 -7.31
C GLN A 55 -10.63 -4.82 -6.57
N VAL A 56 -10.52 -4.57 -5.26
CA VAL A 56 -9.64 -5.31 -4.36
C VAL A 56 -10.39 -5.70 -3.10
N VAL A 57 -10.19 -6.91 -2.63
CA VAL A 57 -10.73 -7.39 -1.36
C VAL A 57 -9.58 -7.59 -0.39
N ILE A 58 -9.66 -6.93 0.74
CA ILE A 58 -8.65 -6.95 1.79
C ILE A 58 -9.04 -7.99 2.83
N ASP A 59 -8.10 -8.86 3.17
CA ASP A 59 -8.18 -9.69 4.36
C ASP A 59 -7.92 -8.84 5.59
N GLY A 60 -9.00 -8.34 6.20
CA GLY A 60 -8.92 -7.42 7.33
C GLY A 60 -8.25 -8.05 8.55
N SER A 61 -8.46 -9.34 8.75
CA SER A 61 -7.92 -10.07 9.90
C SER A 61 -6.45 -10.46 9.73
N ASN A 62 -5.94 -10.55 8.50
CA ASN A 62 -4.51 -10.64 8.23
C ASN A 62 -3.83 -9.26 8.27
N VAL A 63 -4.39 -8.28 7.54
CA VAL A 63 -3.76 -6.96 7.34
C VAL A 63 -3.62 -6.18 8.63
N MET A 64 -4.56 -6.28 9.56
CA MET A 64 -4.48 -5.54 10.82
C MET A 64 -3.20 -5.84 11.63
N HIS A 65 -2.54 -6.97 11.39
CA HIS A 65 -1.31 -7.39 12.07
C HIS A 65 -0.01 -7.01 11.34
N TRP A 66 -0.06 -6.34 10.18
CA TRP A 66 1.13 -6.16 9.31
C TRP A 66 2.26 -5.30 9.88
N ARG A 67 1.97 -4.42 10.84
CA ARG A 67 2.97 -3.47 11.34
C ARG A 67 3.96 -4.10 12.32
N ASP A 68 3.44 -4.80 13.32
CA ASP A 68 4.21 -5.31 14.46
C ASP A 68 3.56 -6.57 15.05
N GLN A 69 2.79 -7.30 14.24
CA GLN A 69 1.99 -8.46 14.64
C GLN A 69 0.90 -8.14 15.68
N THR A 70 0.69 -6.88 16.03
CA THR A 70 -0.42 -6.44 16.88
C THR A 70 -1.58 -5.98 16.00
N PRO A 71 -2.83 -6.38 16.29
CA PRO A 71 -4.00 -5.93 15.53
C PRO A 71 -4.20 -4.43 15.71
N GLN A 72 -4.14 -3.67 14.62
CA GLN A 72 -4.26 -2.21 14.63
C GLN A 72 -5.21 -1.72 13.55
N MET A 73 -6.21 -0.91 13.95
CA MET A 73 -7.13 -0.26 13.03
C MET A 73 -6.41 0.72 12.09
N ASN A 74 -5.37 1.40 12.58
CA ASN A 74 -4.60 2.36 11.78
C ASN A 74 -3.87 1.67 10.61
N THR A 75 -3.38 0.44 10.81
CA THR A 75 -2.77 -0.34 9.73
C THR A 75 -3.75 -0.56 8.58
N LEU A 76 -4.98 -0.95 8.88
CA LEU A 76 -6.03 -1.11 7.86
C LEU A 76 -6.35 0.20 7.14
N ARG A 77 -6.46 1.32 7.88
CA ARG A 77 -6.71 2.65 7.30
C ARG A 77 -5.63 3.02 6.31
N GLU A 78 -4.36 2.82 6.66
CA GLU A 78 -3.23 3.13 5.78
C GLU A 78 -3.24 2.28 4.51
N VAL A 79 -3.59 0.99 4.61
CA VAL A 79 -3.71 0.11 3.45
C VAL A 79 -4.89 0.53 2.55
N VAL A 80 -6.07 0.77 3.13
CA VAL A 80 -7.26 1.24 2.41
C VAL A 80 -6.96 2.57 1.69
N GLN A 81 -6.34 3.52 2.39
CA GLN A 81 -5.97 4.81 1.83
C GLN A 81 -4.95 4.65 0.70
N ARG A 82 -3.90 3.85 0.90
CA ARG A 82 -2.88 3.60 -0.14
C ARG A 82 -3.49 2.98 -1.40
N LEU A 83 -4.42 2.03 -1.25
CA LEU A 83 -5.12 1.42 -2.38
C LEU A 83 -6.01 2.44 -3.11
N ALA A 84 -6.77 3.25 -2.37
CA ALA A 84 -7.60 4.30 -2.94
C ALA A 84 -6.77 5.35 -3.70
N GLU A 85 -5.62 5.79 -3.14
CA GLU A 85 -4.67 6.70 -3.79
C GLU A 85 -4.10 6.14 -5.10
N ARG A 86 -4.01 4.81 -5.20
CA ARG A 86 -3.57 4.09 -6.41
C ARG A 86 -4.71 3.85 -7.41
N GLY A 87 -5.93 4.30 -7.12
CA GLY A 87 -7.10 4.20 -7.98
C GLY A 87 -7.86 2.87 -7.88
N PHE A 88 -7.70 2.15 -6.78
CA PHE A 88 -8.44 0.93 -6.47
C PHE A 88 -9.70 1.22 -5.66
N GLU A 89 -10.63 0.26 -5.67
CA GLU A 89 -11.88 0.26 -4.92
C GLU A 89 -11.82 -0.87 -3.88
N PRO A 90 -11.47 -0.56 -2.62
CA PRO A 90 -11.28 -1.57 -1.59
C PRO A 90 -12.59 -1.99 -0.92
N GLY A 91 -12.79 -3.31 -0.85
CA GLY A 91 -13.64 -3.98 0.12
C GLY A 91 -12.79 -4.68 1.20
N VAL A 92 -13.36 -4.94 2.37
CA VAL A 92 -12.67 -5.60 3.48
C VAL A 92 -13.53 -6.73 4.05
N VAL A 93 -12.94 -7.91 4.19
CA VAL A 93 -13.56 -9.06 4.86
C VAL A 93 -12.83 -9.33 6.16
N PHE A 94 -13.59 -9.49 7.24
CA PHE A 94 -13.08 -9.75 8.57
C PHE A 94 -13.54 -11.12 9.09
N ASP A 95 -12.68 -11.79 9.85
CA ASP A 95 -13.10 -12.88 10.73
C ASP A 95 -14.06 -12.37 11.81
N ALA A 96 -14.82 -13.28 12.42
CA ALA A 96 -15.77 -12.96 13.48
C ALA A 96 -15.11 -12.33 14.74
N ASN A 97 -13.80 -12.49 14.89
CA ASN A 97 -13.04 -12.06 16.06
C ASN A 97 -12.34 -10.71 15.88
N ALA A 98 -12.36 -10.11 14.69
CA ALA A 98 -11.62 -8.89 14.38
C ALA A 98 -11.95 -7.75 15.34
N GLY A 99 -13.25 -7.56 15.65
CA GLY A 99 -13.68 -6.54 16.60
C GLY A 99 -13.03 -6.69 17.98
N TYR A 100 -12.99 -7.92 18.51
CA TYR A 100 -12.39 -8.19 19.81
C TYR A 100 -10.87 -8.01 19.78
N LYS A 101 -10.22 -8.39 18.68
CA LYS A 101 -8.77 -8.17 18.51
C LYS A 101 -8.44 -6.67 18.42
N LEU A 102 -9.31 -5.86 17.83
CA LEU A 102 -9.07 -4.42 17.60
C LEU A 102 -9.48 -3.52 18.78
N GLU A 103 -10.63 -3.79 19.41
CA GLU A 103 -11.22 -2.91 20.43
C GLU A 103 -11.73 -3.66 21.68
N ASN A 104 -11.35 -4.94 21.86
CA ASN A 104 -11.78 -5.78 22.99
C ASN A 104 -13.32 -5.90 23.14
N GLN A 105 -14.06 -5.71 22.05
CA GLN A 105 -15.52 -5.83 22.00
C GLN A 105 -15.98 -6.30 20.62
N TYR A 106 -17.22 -6.79 20.51
CA TYR A 106 -17.80 -7.09 19.21
C TYR A 106 -18.00 -5.81 18.39
N LEU A 107 -17.57 -5.82 17.13
CA LEU A 107 -17.79 -4.74 16.17
C LEU A 107 -18.53 -5.29 14.96
N ASN A 108 -19.65 -4.66 14.59
CA ASN A 108 -20.38 -4.99 13.37
C ASN A 108 -19.77 -4.30 12.13
N GLU A 109 -20.24 -4.71 10.96
CA GLU A 109 -19.80 -4.22 9.65
C GLU A 109 -19.95 -2.70 9.55
N GLN A 110 -21.05 -2.16 10.06
CA GLN A 110 -21.31 -0.73 10.00
C GLN A 110 -20.29 0.07 10.83
N THR A 111 -19.89 -0.45 11.99
CA THR A 111 -18.90 0.22 12.84
C THR A 111 -17.52 0.15 12.22
N LEU A 112 -17.11 -1.01 11.70
CA LEU A 112 -15.84 -1.17 11.01
C LEU A 112 -15.78 -0.30 9.73
N ALA A 113 -16.85 -0.26 8.94
CA ALA A 113 -16.95 0.59 7.75
C ALA A 113 -16.75 2.07 8.08
N ARG A 114 -17.43 2.57 9.13
CA ARG A 114 -17.21 3.95 9.62
C ARG A 114 -15.77 4.20 10.05
N ARG A 115 -15.16 3.24 10.77
CA ARG A 115 -13.76 3.35 11.23
C ARG A 115 -12.78 3.39 10.07
N LEU A 116 -13.08 2.73 8.96
CA LEU A 116 -12.26 2.66 7.74
C LEU A 116 -12.63 3.72 6.69
N SER A 117 -13.65 4.54 6.94
CA SER A 117 -14.19 5.49 5.96
C SER A 117 -14.64 4.82 4.65
N LEU A 118 -15.18 3.61 4.76
CA LEU A 118 -15.74 2.83 3.65
C LEU A 118 -17.27 2.82 3.69
N HIS A 119 -17.90 2.56 2.54
CA HIS A 119 -19.32 2.25 2.51
C HIS A 119 -19.59 0.93 3.26
N ARG A 120 -20.76 0.81 3.90
CA ARG A 120 -21.12 -0.41 4.64
C ARG A 120 -21.01 -1.66 3.77
N ASP A 121 -21.47 -1.57 2.52
CA ASP A 121 -21.51 -2.70 1.58
C ASP A 121 -20.10 -3.15 1.13
N ASN A 122 -19.07 -2.36 1.44
CA ASN A 122 -17.68 -2.72 1.19
C ASN A 122 -17.01 -3.38 2.41
N VAL A 123 -17.76 -3.69 3.47
CA VAL A 123 -17.24 -4.36 4.66
C VAL A 123 -18.11 -5.55 5.03
N ILE A 124 -17.48 -6.71 5.16
CA ILE A 124 -18.11 -7.96 5.57
C ILE A 124 -17.45 -8.46 6.85
N VAL A 125 -18.25 -8.85 7.84
CA VAL A 125 -17.78 -9.58 9.02
C VAL A 125 -18.37 -10.97 8.93
N VAL A 126 -17.50 -11.98 8.86
CA VAL A 126 -17.92 -13.37 8.72
C VAL A 126 -18.56 -13.85 10.02
N ALA A 127 -19.58 -14.70 9.91
CA ALA A 127 -20.28 -15.25 11.06
C ALA A 127 -19.35 -16.12 11.93
N LYS A 128 -19.57 -16.12 13.24
CA LYS A 128 -18.81 -16.95 14.17
C LYS A 128 -18.95 -18.43 13.81
N GLY A 129 -17.82 -19.15 13.80
CA GLY A 129 -17.78 -20.57 13.44
C GLY A 129 -17.70 -20.83 11.94
N THR A 130 -17.71 -19.79 11.10
CA THR A 130 -17.46 -19.89 9.67
C THR A 130 -16.02 -19.44 9.37
N PRO A 131 -15.22 -20.21 8.60
CA PRO A 131 -13.90 -19.77 8.15
C PRO A 131 -13.99 -18.50 7.28
N ALA A 132 -13.10 -17.53 7.50
CA ALA A 132 -13.13 -16.27 6.75
C ALA A 132 -12.53 -16.40 5.34
N ASP A 133 -11.45 -17.17 5.20
CA ASP A 133 -10.73 -17.41 3.96
C ASP A 133 -11.62 -17.78 2.76
N PRO A 134 -12.52 -18.80 2.83
CA PRO A 134 -13.37 -19.14 1.68
C PRO A 134 -14.35 -18.02 1.34
N ILE A 135 -14.85 -17.28 2.33
CA ILE A 135 -15.73 -16.13 2.09
C ILE A 135 -14.97 -14.99 1.41
N LEU A 136 -13.74 -14.72 1.86
CA LEU A 136 -12.85 -13.73 1.24
C LEU A 136 -12.59 -14.07 -0.23
N LEU A 137 -12.23 -15.33 -0.52
CA LEU A 137 -11.92 -15.79 -1.87
C LEU A 137 -13.15 -15.82 -2.77
N GLU A 138 -14.30 -16.28 -2.27
CA GLU A 138 -15.57 -16.28 -3.00
C GLU A 138 -16.01 -14.85 -3.36
N VAL A 139 -15.93 -13.92 -2.41
CA VAL A 139 -16.25 -12.51 -2.66
C VAL A 139 -15.30 -11.96 -3.74
N ALA A 140 -14.00 -12.21 -3.62
CA ALA A 140 -13.03 -11.75 -4.61
C ALA A 140 -13.29 -12.34 -6.01
N HIS A 141 -13.59 -13.64 -6.08
CA HIS A 141 -13.94 -14.34 -7.31
C HIS A 141 -15.18 -13.72 -7.98
N SER A 142 -16.26 -13.54 -7.21
CA SER A 142 -17.55 -13.08 -7.73
C SER A 142 -17.51 -11.69 -8.39
N ILE A 143 -16.61 -10.81 -7.93
CA ILE A 143 -16.45 -9.45 -8.46
C ILE A 143 -15.19 -9.29 -9.32
N GLY A 144 -14.43 -10.37 -9.55
CA GLY A 144 -13.16 -10.32 -10.28
C GLY A 144 -12.09 -9.46 -9.61
N ALA A 145 -12.11 -9.37 -8.28
CA ALA A 145 -11.16 -8.60 -7.50
C ALA A 145 -9.84 -9.33 -7.27
N ARG A 146 -8.80 -8.55 -6.98
CA ARG A 146 -7.54 -9.05 -6.42
C ARG A 146 -7.64 -9.11 -4.89
N VAL A 147 -6.89 -10.01 -4.28
CA VAL A 147 -6.91 -10.21 -2.82
C VAL A 147 -5.67 -9.58 -2.18
N VAL A 148 -5.86 -8.81 -1.12
CA VAL A 148 -4.79 -8.21 -0.32
C VAL A 148 -4.63 -9.01 0.97
N SER A 149 -3.62 -9.88 1.01
CA SER A 149 -3.25 -10.68 2.19
C SER A 149 -1.82 -11.20 2.04
N ASN A 150 -1.16 -11.51 3.17
CA ASN A 150 0.10 -12.24 3.18
C ASN A 150 -0.08 -13.75 3.28
N ASP A 151 -1.31 -14.23 3.52
CA ASP A 151 -1.61 -15.65 3.54
C ASP A 151 -1.64 -16.24 2.13
N ARG A 152 -1.28 -17.53 2.06
CA ARG A 152 -1.17 -18.25 0.78
C ARG A 152 -2.43 -19.03 0.42
N PHE A 153 -3.39 -19.14 1.34
CA PHE A 153 -4.64 -19.88 1.16
C PHE A 153 -4.48 -21.28 0.56
N ARG A 154 -3.44 -22.02 0.98
CA ARG A 154 -3.07 -23.32 0.40
C ARG A 154 -4.20 -24.33 0.39
N ASP A 155 -5.02 -24.31 1.44
CA ASP A 155 -6.14 -25.24 1.63
C ASP A 155 -7.30 -24.97 0.65
N TRP A 156 -7.29 -23.83 -0.03
CA TRP A 156 -8.35 -23.35 -0.94
C TRP A 156 -7.87 -23.22 -2.40
N GLU A 157 -6.63 -23.62 -2.70
CA GLU A 157 -6.04 -23.46 -4.04
C GLU A 157 -6.74 -24.29 -5.13
N ASP A 158 -7.35 -25.41 -4.76
CA ASP A 158 -8.06 -26.29 -5.71
C ASP A 158 -9.41 -25.69 -6.12
N ASP A 159 -10.09 -25.00 -5.19
CA ASP A 159 -11.38 -24.33 -5.44
C ASP A 159 -11.19 -22.93 -6.08
N HIS A 160 -10.07 -22.26 -5.78
CA HIS A 160 -9.75 -20.91 -6.25
C HIS A 160 -8.39 -20.85 -6.97
N PRO A 161 -8.22 -21.46 -8.15
CA PRO A 161 -6.93 -21.52 -8.84
C PRO A 161 -6.35 -20.15 -9.20
N GLU A 162 -7.18 -19.11 -9.29
CA GLU A 162 -6.79 -17.72 -9.52
C GLU A 162 -5.78 -17.17 -8.51
N ILE A 163 -5.71 -17.70 -7.28
CA ILE A 163 -4.73 -17.24 -6.29
C ILE A 163 -3.29 -17.57 -6.68
N ARG A 164 -3.09 -18.53 -7.59
CA ARG A 164 -1.78 -18.85 -8.18
C ARG A 164 -1.43 -17.92 -9.35
N ALA A 165 -2.40 -17.16 -9.88
CA ALA A 165 -2.15 -16.24 -10.98
C ALA A 165 -1.27 -15.07 -10.53
N PRO A 166 -0.19 -14.74 -11.27
CA PRO A 166 0.67 -13.62 -10.92
C PRO A 166 -0.11 -12.31 -10.79
N GLY A 167 0.03 -11.64 -9.64
CA GLY A 167 -0.62 -10.37 -9.36
C GLY A 167 -2.07 -10.46 -8.86
N HIS A 168 -2.64 -11.66 -8.69
CA HIS A 168 -3.94 -11.83 -8.04
C HIS A 168 -3.85 -11.57 -6.53
N LEU A 169 -2.81 -12.10 -5.88
CA LEU A 169 -2.46 -11.78 -4.50
C LEU A 169 -1.57 -10.53 -4.46
N ILE A 170 -2.02 -9.50 -3.76
CA ILE A 170 -1.27 -8.28 -3.45
C ILE A 170 -0.74 -8.42 -2.03
N ARG A 171 0.57 -8.58 -1.88
CA ARG A 171 1.22 -8.61 -0.58
C ARG A 171 1.67 -7.24 -0.14
N GLY A 172 2.00 -7.13 1.13
CA GLY A 172 2.51 -5.90 1.70
C GLY A 172 3.00 -6.05 3.12
N GLY A 173 3.34 -4.92 3.72
CA GLY A 173 3.76 -4.86 5.10
C GLY A 173 4.44 -3.53 5.42
N TYR A 174 5.20 -3.50 6.50
CA TYR A 174 5.95 -2.33 6.92
C TYR A 174 7.45 -2.56 6.80
N ARG A 175 8.17 -1.55 6.32
CA ARG A 175 9.63 -1.49 6.34
C ARG A 175 10.05 -0.09 6.77
N ASP A 176 10.86 0.01 7.81
CA ASP A 176 11.31 1.29 8.39
C ASP A 176 10.14 2.25 8.71
N GLY A 177 9.03 1.70 9.20
CA GLY A 177 7.80 2.45 9.52
C GLY A 177 6.94 2.83 8.32
N ASN A 178 7.37 2.54 7.09
CA ASN A 178 6.63 2.85 5.87
C ASN A 178 5.86 1.64 5.35
N LEU A 179 4.58 1.84 5.03
CA LEU A 179 3.77 0.86 4.32
C LEU A 179 4.28 0.67 2.89
N TRP A 180 4.51 -0.58 2.51
CA TRP A 180 4.78 -1.00 1.14
C TRP A 180 3.76 -2.06 0.71
N LEU A 181 3.39 -2.03 -0.57
CA LEU A 181 2.57 -3.03 -1.26
C LEU A 181 3.31 -3.51 -2.51
N ASP A 182 3.11 -4.76 -2.94
CA ASP A 182 3.76 -5.31 -4.16
C ASP A 182 3.36 -4.59 -5.46
N ILE A 183 2.34 -3.74 -5.39
CA ILE A 183 1.87 -2.89 -6.49
C ILE A 183 2.48 -1.47 -6.47
N ASP A 184 3.41 -1.21 -5.53
CA ASP A 184 4.00 0.12 -5.34
C ASP A 184 5.01 0.54 -6.42
#